data_AF-A0A3C1NAX5-F1
#
_entry.id   AF-A0A3C1NAX5-F1
#
_cell.length_a   1.000
_cell.length_b   1.000
_cell.length_c   1.000
_cell.angle_alpha   90.00
_cell.angle_beta   90.00
_cell.angle_gamma   90.00
#
_symmetry.space_group_name_H-M   'P 1'
#
loop_
_entity.id
_entity.type
_entity.pdbx_description
1 polymer ?
#
loop_
_entity_poly.entity_id
_entity_poly.type
_entity_poly.pdbx_seq_one_letter_code
_entity_poly.pdbx_strand_id
1 'polypeptide(L)' 'MYAVSDAIGVSNYDAHERAMQRMIQADAIPITWGAVWAELQRVYVRETDQQAVEIFRHHHPAKQGLADVA' A
#
# COMPACT_ATOMS: atom_id res chain seq x y z
N MET A 1 -1.58 7.54 -13.39
CA MET A 1 -0.58 6.64 -12.77
C MET A 1 -0.86 6.57 -11.27
N TYR A 2 -0.62 5.45 -10.58
CA TYR A 2 -0.71 5.40 -9.12
C TYR A 2 0.68 5.46 -8.49
N ALA A 3 0.93 6.43 -7.62
CA ALA A 3 2.20 6.57 -6.91
C ALA A 3 2.06 5.98 -5.51
N VAL A 4 2.83 4.92 -5.21
CA VAL A 4 2.77 4.22 -3.91
C VAL A 4 3.62 4.98 -2.90
N SER A 5 3.08 6.05 -2.33
CA SER A 5 3.86 7.07 -1.60
C SER A 5 4.56 6.54 -0.34
N ASP A 6 3.98 5.53 0.31
CA ASP A 6 4.57 4.88 1.49
C ASP A 6 5.64 3.83 1.14
N ALA A 7 5.86 3.58 -0.15
CA ALA A 7 6.90 2.70 -0.67
C ALA A 7 7.94 3.46 -1.53
N ILE A 8 7.91 4.80 -1.56
CA ILE A 8 8.86 5.64 -2.29
C ILE A 8 9.80 6.33 -1.30
N GLY A 9 11.09 6.01 -1.38
CA GLY A 9 12.13 6.63 -0.56
C GLY A 9 12.87 7.74 -1.32
N VAL A 10 13.16 8.85 -0.64
CA VAL A 10 14.01 9.94 -1.14
C VAL A 10 14.98 10.38 -0.03
N SER A 11 16.05 11.08 -0.39
CA SER A 11 17.13 11.48 0.52
C SER A 11 16.70 12.31 1.73
N ASN A 12 15.55 13.00 1.68
CA ASN A 12 14.93 13.69 2.82
C ASN A 12 13.44 13.96 2.56
N TYR A 13 12.74 14.41 3.60
CA TYR A 13 11.30 14.72 3.57
C TYR A 13 10.94 15.80 2.56
N ASP A 14 11.65 16.92 2.55
CA ASP A 14 11.35 18.03 1.63
C ASP A 14 11.50 17.61 0.16
N ALA A 15 12.50 16.78 -0.14
CA ALA A 15 12.71 16.23 -1.47
C ALA A 15 11.59 15.25 -1.87
N HIS A 16 11.12 14.42 -0.93
CA HIS A 16 9.97 13.54 -1.12
C HIS A 16 8.69 14.35 -1.44
N GLU A 17 8.36 15.34 -0.62
CA GLU A 17 7.15 16.16 -0.80
C GLU A 17 7.16 16.92 -2.13
N ARG A 18 8.31 17.50 -2.50
CA ARG A 18 8.46 18.18 -3.80
C ARG A 18 8.33 17.22 -4.99
N ALA A 19 8.82 15.99 -4.87
CA ALA A 19 8.65 14.97 -5.90
C ALA A 19 7.17 14.57 -6.04
N MET A 20 6.48 14.32 -4.92
CA MET A 20 5.06 13.98 -4.90
C MET A 20 4.19 15.09 -5.50
N GLN A 21 4.46 16.35 -5.18
CA GLN A 21 3.77 17.49 -5.79
C GLN A 21 3.89 17.52 -7.32
N ARG A 22 5.08 17.22 -7.86
CA ARG A 22 5.29 17.12 -9.31
C ARG A 22 4.55 15.94 -9.93
N MET A 23 4.52 14.80 -9.24
CA MET A 23 3.78 13.63 -9.70
C MET A 23 2.28 13.93 -9.76
N ILE A 24 1.73 14.61 -8.76
CA ILE A 24 0.32 15.05 -8.74
C ILE A 24 0.04 16.02 -9.89
N GLN A 25 0.93 16.98 -10.16
CA GLN A 25 0.81 17.90 -11.31
C GLN A 25 0.82 17.16 -12.67
N ALA A 26 1.38 15.95 -12.71
CA ALA A 26 1.38 15.07 -13.87
C ALA A 26 0.28 13.98 -13.80
N ASP A 27 -0.80 14.23 -13.05
CA ASP A 27 -1.95 13.34 -12.88
C ASP A 27 -1.63 11.96 -12.26
N ALA A 28 -0.58 11.89 -11.43
CA ALA A 28 -0.40 10.76 -10.54
C ALA A 28 -1.36 10.84 -9.34
N ILE A 29 -1.92 9.70 -8.95
CA ILE A 29 -2.78 9.55 -7.77
C ILE A 29 -1.92 8.90 -6.66
N PRO A 30 -1.56 9.63 -5.60
CA PRO A 30 -0.87 9.04 -4.46
C PRO A 30 -1.78 8.05 -3.74
N ILE A 31 -1.26 6.85 -3.48
CA ILE A 31 -1.92 5.79 -2.72
C ILE A 31 -0.89 5.08 -1.84
N THR A 32 -1.37 4.20 -0.96
CA THR A 32 -0.53 3.37 -0.10
C THR A 32 -0.40 1.95 -0.65
N TRP A 33 0.63 1.21 -0.23
CA TRP A 33 0.77 -0.20 -0.63
C TRP A 33 -0.43 -1.04 -0.16
N GLY A 34 -1.02 -0.69 0.98
CA GLY A 34 -2.23 -1.34 1.48
C GLY A 34 -3.44 -1.15 0.55
N ALA A 35 -3.57 0.03 -0.07
CA ALA A 35 -4.60 0.27 -1.09
C ALA A 35 -4.33 -0.53 -2.37
N VAL A 36 -3.06 -0.61 -2.81
CA VAL A 36 -2.67 -1.47 -3.96
C VAL A 36 -3.02 -2.93 -3.67
N TRP A 37 -2.64 -3.44 -2.50
CA TRP A 37 -2.92 -4.81 -2.09
C TRP A 37 -4.41 -5.12 -2.08
N ALA A 38 -5.23 -4.23 -1.49
CA ALA A 38 -6.68 -4.39 -1.42
C ALA A 38 -7.30 -4.38 -2.83
N GLU A 39 -6.83 -3.51 -3.71
CA GLU A 39 -7.32 -3.41 -5.09
C GLU A 39 -6.88 -4.60 -5.96
N LEU A 40 -5.73 -5.19 -5.68
CA LEU A 40 -5.30 -6.42 -6.39
C LEU A 40 -6.16 -7.62 -5.99
N GLN A 41 -6.55 -7.74 -4.72
CA GLN A 41 -7.43 -8.82 -4.28
C GLN A 41 -8.88 -8.55 -4.73
N ARG A 42 -9.42 -7.34 -4.51
CA ARG A 42 -10.84 -6.90 -4.65
C ARG A 42 -11.88 -7.73 -3.88
N VAL A 43 -11.71 -9.04 -3.84
CA VAL A 43 -12.58 -10.06 -3.24
C VAL A 43 -11.72 -11.12 -2.57
N TYR A 44 -12.22 -11.69 -1.47
CA TYR A 44 -11.55 -12.76 -0.72
C TYR A 44 -12.12 -14.15 -1.07
N VAL A 45 -12.04 -14.51 -2.35
CA VAL A 45 -12.38 -15.86 -2.84
C VAL A 45 -11.35 -16.42 -3.83
N ARG A 46 -10.17 -15.80 -3.94
CA ARG A 46 -9.13 -16.13 -4.91
C ARG A 46 -8.15 -17.11 -4.31
N GLU A 47 -7.55 -17.94 -5.15
CA GLU A 47 -6.47 -18.86 -4.74
C GLU A 47 -5.27 -18.14 -4.09
N THR A 48 -5.09 -16.85 -4.41
CA THR A 48 -4.02 -16.00 -3.87
C THR A 48 -4.30 -15.46 -2.48
N ASP A 49 -5.51 -15.59 -1.95
CA ASP A 49 -5.92 -14.86 -0.73
C ASP A 49 -5.11 -15.25 0.51
N GLN A 50 -4.84 -16.54 0.70
CA GLN A 50 -4.06 -16.99 1.85
C GLN A 50 -2.65 -16.38 1.83
N GLN A 51 -1.99 -16.39 0.67
CA GLN A 51 -0.68 -15.78 0.49
C GLN A 51 -0.75 -14.25 0.64
N ALA A 52 -1.80 -13.62 0.09
CA ALA A 52 -2.01 -12.18 0.21
C ALA A 52 -2.18 -11.74 1.66
N VAL A 53 -2.95 -12.51 2.46
CA VAL A 53 -3.13 -12.27 3.89
C VAL A 53 -1.83 -12.50 4.66
N GLU A 54 -1.04 -13.51 4.30
CA GLU A 54 0.28 -13.75 4.92
C GLU A 54 1.22 -12.55 4.71
N ILE A 55 1.33 -12.05 3.48
CA ILE A 55 2.09 -10.83 3.15
C ILE A 55 1.59 -9.66 4.00
N PHE A 56 0.27 -9.48 4.07
CA PHE A 56 -0.32 -8.38 4.85
C PHE A 56 0.03 -8.48 6.34
N ARG A 57 -0.04 -9.66 6.94
CA ARG A 57 0.32 -9.90 8.34
C ARG A 57 1.80 -9.63 8.61
N HIS A 58 2.68 -9.98 7.67
CA HIS A 58 4.12 -9.75 7.81
C HIS A 58 4.46 -8.26 7.87
N HIS A 59 3.78 -7.44 7.06
CA HIS A 59 4.02 -5.99 6.99
C HIS A 59 3.16 -5.15 7.96
N HIS A 60 2.18 -5.77 8.64
CA HIS A 60 1.34 -5.13 9.67
C HIS A 60 1.26 -5.95 10.98
N PRO A 61 2.37 -6.11 11.71
CA PRO A 61 2.39 -6.94 12.92
C PRO A 61 1.42 -6.45 14.02
N ALA A 62 1.20 -5.14 14.14
CA ALA A 62 0.25 -4.57 15.11
C ALA A 62 -1.23 -4.91 14.82
N LYS A 63 -1.56 -5.41 13.63
CA LYS A 63 -2.93 -5.78 13.23
C LYS A 63 -3.20 -7.29 13.30
N GLN A 64 -2.27 -8.08 13.82
CA GLN A 64 -2.41 -9.53 13.89
C GLN A 64 -3.63 -9.98 14.72
N GLY A 65 -3.95 -9.28 15.82
CA GLY A 65 -5.10 -9.60 16.68
C GLY A 65 -6.49 -9.26 16.11
N LEU A 66 -6.58 -8.61 14.95
CA LEU A 66 -7.87 -8.35 14.27
C LEU A 66 -8.34 -9.54 13.42
N ALA A 67 -7.47 -10.52 13.14
CA ALA A 67 -7.80 -11.70 12.34
C ALA A 67 -8.40 -12.85 13.17
N ASP A 68 -8.36 -12.76 14.51
CA ASP A 68 -8.87 -13.79 15.43
C ASP A 68 -10.38 -13.63 15.74
N VAL A 69 -11.03 -12.61 15.16
CA VAL A 69 -12.45 -12.24 15.39
C VAL A 69 -13.32 -12.37 14.13
N ALA A 70 -12.82 -13.00 13.07
CA ALA A 70 -13.56 -13.31 11.85
C ALA A 70 -13.55 -14.83 11.61
#